data_AF-A0A943FHW1-F1
#
_entry.id   AF-A0A943FHW1-F1
#
_cell.length_a   1.000
_cell.length_b   1.000
_cell.length_c   1.000
_cell.angle_alpha   90.00
_cell.angle_beta   90.00
_cell.angle_gamma   90.00
#
_symmetry.space_group_name_H-M   'P 1'
#
loop_
_entity.id
_entity.type
_entity.pdbx_description
1 polymer ?
#
loop_
_entity_poly.entity_id
_entity_poly.type
_entity_poly.pdbx_seq_one_letter_code
_entity_poly.pdbx_strand_id
1 'polypeptide(L)'
;MAWQRKIPFGYQVQNGRINCQPEEAKFVRSIFSHYLLGSSYSQIADEMARQGVRYHQHNAQWNKHMVKRILENERYLGMDGYPQLVTDEEFL
;
A
#
# COMPACT_ATOMS: atom_id res chain seq x y z
N MET A 1 5.34 -16.24 -11.25
CA MET A 1 3.95 -16.19 -10.76
C MET A 1 3.77 -14.94 -9.90
N ALA A 2 2.99 -13.95 -10.34
CA ALA A 2 2.68 -12.79 -9.50
C ALA A 2 1.52 -13.16 -8.56
N TRP A 3 1.78 -13.26 -7.26
CA TRP A 3 0.72 -13.57 -6.29
C TRP A 3 -0.20 -12.36 -6.16
N GLN A 4 -1.49 -12.50 -6.45
CA GLN A 4 -2.43 -11.39 -6.29
C GLN A 4 -3.03 -11.42 -4.88
N ARG A 5 -2.91 -10.32 -4.13
CA ARG A 5 -3.54 -10.21 -2.80
C ARG A 5 -5.06 -10.13 -2.97
N LYS A 6 -5.80 -10.83 -2.11
CA LYS A 6 -7.26 -10.69 -2.00
C LYS A 6 -7.68 -9.41 -1.27
N ILE A 7 -6.84 -8.96 -0.33
CA ILE A 7 -7.02 -7.74 0.45
C ILE A 7 -5.85 -6.80 0.10
N PRO A 8 -6.11 -5.50 -0.18
CA PRO A 8 -5.03 -4.54 -0.44
C PRO A 8 -3.98 -4.50 0.67
N PHE A 9 -2.77 -4.06 0.31
CA PHE A 9 -1.69 -3.85 1.27
C PHE A 9 -2.09 -2.76 2.28
N GLY A 10 -1.77 -2.89 3.56
CA GLY A 10 -2.22 -1.93 4.59
C GLY A 10 -3.45 -2.39 5.36
N TYR A 11 -4.10 -3.48 4.93
CA TYR A 11 -5.29 -4.02 5.56
C TYR A 11 -5.14 -5.50 5.90
N GLN A 12 -5.92 -5.92 6.89
CA GLN A 12 -6.06 -7.30 7.33
C GLN A 12 -7.53 -7.59 7.65
N VAL A 13 -7.93 -8.85 7.53
CA VAL A 13 -9.21 -9.31 8.06
C VAL A 13 -8.98 -9.87 9.45
N GLN A 14 -9.65 -9.29 10.44
CA GLN A 14 -9.66 -9.75 11.82
C GLN A 14 -11.11 -9.90 12.26
N ASN A 15 -11.48 -11.08 12.75
CA ASN A 15 -12.84 -11.40 13.18
C ASN A 15 -13.92 -11.12 12.10
N GLY A 16 -13.61 -11.44 10.85
CA GLY A 16 -14.52 -11.22 9.71
C GLY A 16 -14.71 -9.75 9.31
N ARG A 17 -13.96 -8.82 9.91
CA ARG A 17 -13.98 -7.39 9.57
C ARG A 17 -12.66 -6.94 9.00
N ILE A 18 -12.71 -6.02 8.05
CA ILE A 18 -11.53 -5.38 7.47
C ILE A 18 -11.05 -4.31 8.46
N ASN A 19 -9.80 -4.42 8.87
CA ASN A 19 -9.13 -3.48 9.76
C ASN A 19 -7.78 -3.06 9.16
N CYS A 20 -7.25 -1.93 9.60
CA CYS A 20 -5.88 -1.53 9.26
C CYS A 20 -4.90 -2.56 9.84
N GLN A 21 -3.93 -2.98 9.02
CA GLN A 21 -2.74 -3.64 9.52
C GLN A 21 -1.76 -2.51 9.87
N PRO A 22 -1.39 -2.30 11.15
CA PRO A 22 -0.71 -1.07 11.57
C PRO A 22 0.63 -0.79 10.88
N GLU A 23 1.41 -1.82 10.57
CA GLU A 23 2.73 -1.67 9.94
C GLU A 23 2.62 -1.41 8.44
N GLU A 24 1.89 -2.24 7.69
CA GLU A 24 1.59 -2.05 6.28
C GLU A 24 0.88 -0.70 6.06
N ALA A 25 -0.01 -0.28 6.96
CA ALA A 25 -0.72 1.01 6.86
C ALA A 25 0.23 2.21 6.95
N LYS A 26 1.29 2.14 7.77
CA LYS A 26 2.33 3.18 7.80
C LYS A 26 3.06 3.26 6.46
N PHE A 27 3.38 2.11 5.86
CA PHE A 27 4.02 2.07 4.56
C PHE A 27 3.11 2.57 3.44
N VAL A 28 1.81 2.31 3.49
CA VAL A 28 0.84 2.93 2.55
C VAL A 28 0.95 4.46 2.61
N ARG A 29 0.84 5.05 3.81
CA ARG A 29 0.96 6.51 3.96
C ARG A 29 2.32 7.04 3.49
N SER A 30 3.40 6.32 3.77
CA SER A 30 4.75 6.65 3.30
C SER A 30 4.83 6.64 1.76
N ILE A 31 4.24 5.64 1.10
CA ILE A 31 4.19 5.54 -0.37
C ILE A 31 3.48 6.76 -0.98
N PHE A 32 2.33 7.14 -0.44
CA PHE A 32 1.62 8.35 -0.88
C PHE A 32 2.46 9.61 -0.65
N SER A 33 3.06 9.76 0.54
CA SER A 33 3.95 10.88 0.86
C SER A 33 5.14 11.00 -0.10
N HIS A 34 5.85 9.90 -0.38
CA HIS A 34 6.94 9.88 -1.35
C HIS A 34 6.50 10.24 -2.77
N TYR A 35 5.31 9.79 -3.17
CA TYR A 35 4.75 10.12 -4.48
C TYR A 35 4.41 11.61 -4.60
N LEU A 36 3.78 12.19 -3.57
CA LEU A 36 3.49 13.62 -3.49
C LEU A 36 4.76 14.49 -3.50
N LEU A 37 5.86 13.97 -2.95
CA LEU A 37 7.19 14.59 -3.02
C LEU A 37 7.89 14.43 -4.39
N GLY A 38 7.22 13.84 -5.39
CA GLY A 38 7.73 13.70 -6.75
C GLY A 38 8.57 12.45 -7.01
N SER A 39 8.57 11.48 -6.09
CA SER A 39 9.27 10.22 -6.31
C SER A 39 8.56 9.39 -7.39
N SER A 40 9.32 8.84 -8.33
CA SER A 40 8.77 7.90 -9.32
C SER A 40 8.39 6.57 -8.68
N TYR A 41 7.50 5.81 -9.34
CA TYR A 41 7.10 4.48 -8.86
C TYR A 41 8.27 3.52 -8.65
N SER A 42 9.31 3.60 -9.49
CA SER A 42 10.51 2.77 -9.34
C SER A 42 11.31 3.15 -8.10
N GLN A 43 11.52 4.46 -7.85
CA GLN A 43 12.23 4.93 -6.66
C GLN A 43 11.52 4.55 -5.37
N ILE A 44 10.19 4.64 -5.35
CA ILE A 44 9.38 4.21 -4.20
C ILE A 44 9.51 2.69 -4.00
N ALA A 45 9.47 1.89 -5.09
CA ALA A 45 9.64 0.45 -5.00
C ALA A 45 11.03 0.07 -4.45
N ASP A 46 12.08 0.74 -4.91
CA ASP A 46 13.44 0.53 -4.43
C ASP A 46 13.56 0.91 -2.95
N GLU A 47 12.93 2.00 -2.50
CA GLU A 47 12.87 2.39 -1.09
C GLU A 47 12.19 1.33 -0.22
N MET A 48 11.02 0.84 -0.64
CA MET A 48 10.30 -0.21 0.10
C MET A 48 11.10 -1.52 0.16
N ALA A 49 11.82 -1.87 -0.91
CA ALA A 49 12.72 -3.01 -0.93
C ALA A 49 13.92 -2.81 0.02
N ARG A 50 14.54 -1.62 0.02
CA ARG A 50 15.65 -1.27 0.92
C ARG A 50 15.25 -1.30 2.39
N GLN A 51 14.04 -0.86 2.72
CA GLN A 51 13.48 -0.92 4.06
C GLN A 51 13.08 -2.35 4.48
N GLY A 52 13.23 -3.34 3.59
CA GLY A 52 12.91 -4.74 3.87
C GLY A 52 11.42 -5.02 4.00
N VAL A 53 10.57 -4.13 3.48
CA VAL A 53 9.11 -4.25 3.60
C VAL A 53 8.65 -5.46 2.79
N ARG A 54 7.91 -6.37 3.41
CA ARG A 54 7.37 -7.54 2.73
C ARG A 54 5.97 -7.26 2.22
N TYR A 55 5.80 -7.19 0.91
CA TYR A 55 4.48 -7.05 0.30
C TYR A 55 3.67 -8.36 0.34
N HIS A 56 4.36 -9.50 0.28
CA HIS A 56 3.79 -10.83 0.52
C HIS A 56 4.63 -11.58 1.54
N GLN A 57 4.01 -12.52 2.26
CA GLN A 57 4.72 -13.39 3.22
C GLN A 57 5.91 -14.14 2.59
N HIS A 58 5.84 -14.43 1.28
CA HIS A 58 6.86 -15.17 0.54
C HIS A 58 7.71 -14.32 -0.40
N ASN A 59 7.44 -13.02 -0.54
CA ASN A 59 8.19 -12.16 -1.47
C ASN A 59 8.44 -10.77 -0.88
N ALA A 60 9.72 -10.45 -0.70
CA ALA A 60 10.20 -9.15 -0.26
C ALA A 60 10.53 -8.20 -1.43
N GLN A 61 10.40 -8.64 -2.68
CA GLN A 61 10.66 -7.80 -3.84
C GLN A 61 9.51 -6.84 -4.09
N TRP A 62 9.86 -5.57 -4.27
CA TRP A 62 8.96 -4.51 -4.73
C TRP A 62 9.23 -4.19 -6.19
N ASN A 63 8.18 -3.81 -6.92
CA ASN A 63 8.31 -3.28 -8.26
C ASN A 63 7.32 -2.12 -8.48
N LYS A 64 7.55 -1.33 -9.53
CA LYS A 64 6.74 -0.15 -9.85
C LYS A 64 5.24 -0.43 -10.00
N HIS A 65 4.85 -1.64 -10.43
CA HIS A 65 3.44 -2.00 -10.61
C HIS A 65 2.73 -2.24 -9.26
N MET A 66 3.47 -2.65 -8.23
CA MET A 66 2.93 -2.79 -6.87
C MET A 66 2.66 -1.42 -6.26
N VAL A 67 3.59 -0.48 -6.42
CA VAL A 67 3.41 0.92 -6.02
C VAL A 67 2.23 1.56 -6.76
N LYS A 68 2.18 1.40 -8.09
CA LYS A 68 1.07 1.89 -8.91
C LYS A 68 -0.29 1.39 -8.40
N ARG A 69 -0.41 0.09 -8.10
CA ARG A 69 -1.65 -0.51 -7.55
C ARG A 69 -2.03 0.05 -6.18
N ILE A 70 -1.07 0.48 -5.37
CA ILE A 70 -1.37 1.12 -4.08
C ILE A 70 -1.92 2.53 -4.33
N LEU A 71 -1.24 3.31 -5.17
CA LEU A 71 -1.59 4.70 -5.43
C LEU A 71 -2.94 4.85 -6.16
N GLU A 72 -3.33 3.91 -7.03
CA GLU A 72 -4.59 3.96 -7.78
C GLU A 72 -5.79 3.30 -7.06
N ASN A 73 -5.62 2.85 -5.82
CA ASN A 73 -6.68 2.08 -5.13
C ASN A 73 -7.50 2.96 -4.19
N GLU A 74 -8.66 3.39 -4.67
CA GLU A 74 -9.60 4.27 -3.97
C GLU A 74 -10.09 3.73 -2.61
N ARG A 75 -9.92 2.43 -2.34
CA ARG A 75 -10.23 1.86 -1.01
C ARG A 75 -9.43 2.50 0.12
N TYR A 76 -8.27 3.09 -0.18
CA TYR A 76 -7.51 3.85 0.81
C TYR A 76 -8.20 5.13 1.28
N LEU A 77 -9.19 5.63 0.53
CA LEU A 77 -10.08 6.74 0.94
C LEU A 77 -11.21 6.31 1.88
N GLY A 78 -11.31 5.01 2.19
CA GLY A 78 -12.36 4.47 3.06
C GLY A 78 -13.60 3.96 2.31
N MET A 79 -13.49 3.71 1.01
CA MET A 79 -14.55 3.13 0.19
C MET A 79 -14.75 1.64 0.47
N ASP A 80 -15.88 1.06 0.04
CA ASP A 80 -16.20 -0.37 0.17
C ASP A 80 -16.12 -0.95 1.60
N GLY A 81 -16.30 -0.12 2.63
CA GLY A 81 -16.19 -0.55 4.04
C GLY A 81 -14.76 -0.77 4.52
N TYR A 82 -13.76 -0.27 3.79
CA TYR A 82 -12.38 -0.21 4.24
C TYR A 82 -12.20 0.97 5.20
N PRO A 83 -11.38 0.85 6.26
CA PRO A 83 -10.97 2.01 7.03
C PRO A 83 -10.13 2.98 6.19
N GLN A 84 -10.31 4.28 6.39
CA GLN A 84 -9.55 5.29 5.68
C GLN A 84 -8.06 5.29 6.09
N LEU A 85 -7.16 5.27 5.11
CA LEU A 85 -5.71 5.36 5.29
C LEU A 85 -5.10 6.62 4.70
N VAL A 86 -5.74 7.23 3.71
CA VAL A 86 -5.31 8.51 3.12
C VAL A 86 -6.52 9.43 2.94
N THR A 87 -6.26 10.72 2.94
CA THR A 87 -7.24 11.77 2.63
C THR A 87 -7.40 11.93 1.13
N ASP A 88 -8.51 12.53 0.70
CA ASP A 88 -8.74 12.88 -0.71
C ASP A 88 -7.65 13.82 -1.26
N GLU A 89 -7.09 14.70 -0.41
CA GLU A 89 -5.98 15.59 -0.79
C GLU A 89 -4.68 14.84 -1.08
N GLU A 90 -4.45 13.71 -0.38
CA GLU A 90 -3.30 12.85 -0.63
C GLU A 90 -3.50 11.93 -1.84
N PHE A 91 -4.75 11.67 -2.23
CA PHE A 91 -5.16 10.83 -3.35
C PHE A 91 -5.47 11.69 -4.58
N LEU A 92 -4.41 12.16 -5.25
CA LEU A 92 -4.50 12.97 -6.47
C LEU A 92 -4.67 12.15 -7.74
#